data_AF-A0A518GJM6-F1
#
_entry.id   AF-A0A518GJM6-F1
#
_cell.length_a   1.000
_cell.length_b   1.000
_cell.length_c   1.000
_cell.angle_alpha   90.00
_cell.angle_beta   90.00
_cell.angle_gamma   90.00
#
_symmetry.space_group_name_H-M   'P 1'
#
loop_
_entity.id
_entity.type
_entity.pdbx_description
1 polymer ?
#
loop_
_entity_poly.entity_id
_entity_poly.type
_entity_poly.pdbx_seq_one_letter_code
_entity_poly.pdbx_strand_id
1 'polypeptide(L)'
;MNSSQHRNFSTSSVRATHSKHTPPKPGMLIIPGAWVIVLIITCTLGCESITKLNIPGMQYYRHDAEFEAKKAKHQANWREHQSAESLTWLLRNTIDNGMSVNEVNQAISTEAEPAGDRAEQYKTGANYLVTDDGYRWGPDSNGRVIVLFFRNNQLVNFDPHEIQ
;
A
#
# COMPACT_ATOMS: atom_id res chain seq x y z
N MET A 1 -22.73 49.39 29.23
CA MET A 1 -24.05 49.92 29.63
C MET A 1 -24.72 50.53 28.41
N ASN A 2 -26.05 50.39 28.32
CA ASN A 2 -26.98 50.74 27.22
C ASN A 2 -26.95 49.83 25.98
N SER A 3 -28.07 49.50 25.33
CA SER A 3 -29.48 49.47 25.72
C SER A 3 -30.22 48.75 24.59
N SER A 4 -31.15 47.89 24.99
CA SER A 4 -32.26 47.26 24.27
C SER A 4 -32.82 47.96 23.01
N GLN A 5 -33.18 47.17 21.98
CA GLN A 5 -34.47 47.32 21.28
C GLN A 5 -35.07 45.96 20.87
N HIS A 6 -36.16 45.62 21.56
CA HIS A 6 -37.22 44.72 21.12
C HIS A 6 -37.91 45.25 19.86
N ARG A 7 -38.36 44.37 18.97
CA ARG A 7 -39.69 44.48 18.34
C ARG A 7 -40.32 43.10 18.16
N ASN A 8 -41.38 42.88 18.94
CA ASN A 8 -42.43 41.91 18.67
C ASN A 8 -43.33 42.45 17.56
N PHE A 9 -43.87 41.59 16.70
CA PHE A 9 -45.22 41.78 16.17
C PHE A 9 -45.92 40.43 15.97
N SER A 10 -46.96 40.27 16.79
CA SER A 10 -48.08 39.33 16.78
C SER A 10 -48.87 39.42 15.46
N THR A 11 -49.85 38.60 15.03
CA THR A 11 -50.63 37.45 15.53
C THR A 11 -51.60 37.11 14.37
N SER A 12 -52.11 35.87 14.32
CA SER A 12 -53.52 35.48 14.09
C SER A 12 -53.60 34.22 13.22
N SER A 13 -54.02 33.08 13.77
CA SER A 13 -55.41 32.68 14.02
C SER A 13 -55.90 31.78 12.88
N VAL A 14 -56.08 30.47 13.15
CA VAL A 14 -57.31 29.74 12.81
C VAL A 14 -57.51 28.62 13.85
N ARG A 15 -58.74 28.58 14.37
CA ARG A 15 -59.28 27.67 15.39
C ARG A 15 -59.71 26.33 14.77
N ALA A 16 -59.59 25.28 15.58
CA ALA A 16 -59.87 23.87 15.34
C ALA A 16 -61.25 23.50 14.76
N THR A 17 -61.35 22.33 14.12
CA THR A 17 -62.45 21.37 14.34
C THR A 17 -62.08 19.92 13.94
N HIS A 18 -62.32 19.02 14.89
CA HIS A 18 -63.05 17.74 14.73
C HIS A 18 -62.37 16.48 14.12
N SER A 19 -61.94 15.61 15.04
CA SER A 19 -62.21 14.14 15.15
C SER A 19 -62.30 13.29 13.88
N LYS A 20 -61.45 12.25 13.80
CA LYS A 20 -61.85 10.85 13.52
C LYS A 20 -60.68 9.86 13.72
N HIS A 21 -60.90 8.90 14.61
CA HIS A 21 -60.46 7.49 14.64
C HIS A 21 -58.99 7.09 14.38
N THR A 22 -58.41 6.44 15.39
CA THR A 22 -57.26 5.52 15.32
C THR A 22 -57.59 4.24 14.53
N PRO A 23 -56.57 3.56 13.98
CA PRO A 23 -56.13 2.32 14.61
C PRO A 23 -54.60 2.23 14.83
N PRO A 24 -54.15 1.35 15.76
CA PRO A 24 -52.79 1.32 16.27
C PRO A 24 -51.80 0.70 15.28
N LYS A 25 -50.56 1.22 15.28
CA LYS A 25 -49.43 0.62 14.57
C LYS A 25 -49.14 -0.77 15.16
N PRO A 26 -49.03 -1.84 14.37
CA PRO A 26 -48.58 -3.13 14.87
C PRO A 26 -47.10 -3.01 15.28
N GLY A 27 -46.81 -3.53 16.49
CA GLY A 27 -45.48 -3.57 17.06
C GLY A 27 -44.49 -4.24 16.12
N MET A 28 -43.41 -3.53 15.82
CA MET A 28 -42.25 -4.06 15.12
C MET A 28 -41.54 -5.02 16.08
N LEU A 29 -41.85 -6.30 15.94
CA LEU A 29 -41.23 -7.40 16.65
C LEU A 29 -39.82 -7.58 16.06
N ILE A 30 -38.83 -6.95 16.69
CA ILE A 30 -37.41 -7.11 16.36
C ILE A 30 -37.02 -8.53 16.77
N ILE A 31 -36.83 -9.42 15.79
CA ILE A 31 -36.22 -10.73 15.99
C ILE A 31 -34.70 -10.54 15.85
N PRO A 32 -33.92 -10.59 16.95
CA PRO A 32 -32.46 -10.46 16.89
C PRO A 32 -31.89 -11.82 16.51
N GLY A 33 -31.57 -12.02 15.23
CA GLY A 33 -30.93 -13.29 14.85
C GLY A 33 -30.81 -13.59 13.36
N ALA A 34 -31.46 -12.82 12.48
CA ALA A 34 -31.47 -13.11 11.04
C ALA A 34 -30.51 -12.25 10.20
N TRP A 35 -29.79 -11.30 10.79
CA TRP A 35 -28.87 -10.40 10.05
C TRP A 35 -27.40 -10.83 10.07
N VAL A 36 -27.03 -11.84 10.87
CA VAL A 36 -25.63 -12.30 10.97
C VAL A 36 -25.27 -13.33 9.88
N ILE A 37 -26.26 -13.95 9.23
CA ILE A 37 -26.01 -15.08 8.31
C ILE A 37 -25.83 -14.64 6.85
N VAL A 38 -26.24 -13.42 6.47
CA VAL A 38 -26.06 -12.93 5.09
C VAL A 38 -24.66 -12.35 4.83
N LEU A 39 -23.88 -12.06 5.88
CA LEU A 39 -22.52 -11.51 5.74
C LEU A 39 -21.41 -12.57 5.65
N ILE A 40 -21.74 -13.85 5.83
CA ILE A 40 -20.77 -14.97 5.81
C ILE A 40 -20.73 -15.68 4.44
N ILE A 41 -21.68 -15.43 3.54
CA ILE A 41 -21.75 -16.04 2.18
C ILE A 41 -21.14 -15.12 1.10
N THR A 42 -20.23 -14.21 1.46
CA THR A 42 -19.42 -13.45 0.49
C THR A 42 -17.94 -13.84 0.50
N CYS A 43 -17.54 -14.84 1.29
CA CYS A 43 -16.11 -15.17 1.48
C CYS A 43 -15.67 -16.57 1.02
N THR A 44 -16.49 -17.36 0.32
CA THR A 44 -16.06 -18.72 -0.13
C THR A 44 -16.40 -19.12 -1.56
N LEU A 45 -16.94 -18.21 -2.39
CA LEU A 45 -16.84 -18.38 -3.83
C LEU A 45 -15.62 -17.62 -4.29
N GLY A 46 -14.53 -18.36 -4.51
CA GLY A 46 -13.40 -17.87 -5.26
C GLY A 46 -13.88 -17.16 -6.52
N CYS A 47 -13.19 -16.09 -6.88
CA CYS A 47 -13.28 -15.51 -8.21
C CYS A 47 -12.80 -16.58 -9.21
N GLU A 48 -13.69 -17.48 -9.60
CA GLU A 48 -13.51 -18.29 -10.79
C GLU A 48 -13.60 -17.34 -11.97
N SER A 49 -12.43 -17.11 -12.58
CA SER A 49 -12.23 -16.65 -13.96
C SER A 49 -13.28 -15.69 -14.51
N ILE A 50 -13.01 -14.39 -14.38
CA ILE A 50 -13.59 -13.41 -15.31
C ILE A 50 -13.10 -13.80 -16.71
N THR A 51 -14.04 -14.31 -17.48
CA THR A 51 -13.98 -14.67 -18.89
C THR A 51 -13.28 -13.58 -19.68
N LYS A 52 -12.35 -13.99 -20.57
CA LYS A 52 -11.57 -13.14 -21.48
C LYS A 52 -12.49 -12.21 -22.31
N LEU A 53 -12.78 -11.03 -21.78
CA LEU A 53 -13.24 -9.87 -22.55
C LEU A 53 -12.00 -9.19 -23.11
N ASN A 54 -11.75 -9.37 -24.42
CA ASN A 54 -10.67 -8.70 -25.13
C ASN A 54 -11.04 -7.23 -25.35
N ILE A 55 -10.94 -6.43 -24.29
CA ILE A 55 -11.12 -4.99 -24.32
C ILE A 55 -9.75 -4.36 -24.59
N PRO A 56 -9.54 -3.65 -25.72
CA PRO A 56 -8.31 -2.92 -25.95
C PRO A 56 -8.13 -1.87 -24.85
N GLY A 57 -7.08 -2.02 -24.04
CA GLY A 57 -6.80 -1.23 -22.84
C GLY A 57 -6.65 -2.06 -21.56
N MET A 58 -7.29 -3.25 -21.46
CA MET A 58 -7.11 -4.13 -20.29
C MET A 58 -5.75 -4.86 -20.24
N GLN A 59 -5.05 -4.96 -21.38
CA GLN A 59 -3.74 -5.63 -21.45
C GLN A 59 -2.67 -4.89 -20.64
N TYR A 60 -2.73 -3.55 -20.60
CA TYR A 60 -1.80 -2.73 -19.81
C TYR A 60 -2.00 -2.97 -18.31
N TYR A 61 -3.24 -2.87 -17.83
CA TYR A 61 -3.58 -3.16 -16.42
C TYR A 61 -3.25 -4.59 -16.01
N ARG A 62 -3.38 -5.56 -16.92
CA ARG A 62 -3.04 -6.95 -16.65
C ARG A 62 -1.53 -7.12 -16.47
N HIS A 63 -0.71 -6.46 -17.27
CA HIS A 63 0.74 -6.52 -17.14
C HIS A 63 1.22 -5.91 -15.81
N ASP A 64 0.65 -4.77 -15.41
CA ASP A 64 0.96 -4.13 -14.13
C ASP A 64 0.53 -4.99 -12.95
N ALA A 65 -0.66 -5.61 -13.02
CA ALA A 65 -1.14 -6.52 -11.99
C ALA A 65 -0.27 -7.80 -11.87
N GLU A 66 0.16 -8.36 -12.99
CA GLU A 66 1.07 -9.52 -13.01
C GLU A 66 2.44 -9.17 -12.43
N PHE A 67 2.97 -7.98 -12.73
CA PHE A 67 4.22 -7.48 -12.17
C PHE A 67 4.12 -7.27 -10.65
N GLU A 68 3.09 -6.57 -10.18
CA GLU A 68 2.90 -6.30 -8.75
C GLU A 68 2.66 -7.59 -7.94
N ALA A 69 1.92 -8.55 -8.50
CA ALA A 69 1.76 -9.87 -7.89
C ALA A 69 3.11 -10.61 -7.77
N LYS A 70 3.95 -10.54 -8.81
CA LYS A 70 5.28 -11.16 -8.80
C LYS A 70 6.21 -10.47 -7.80
N LYS A 71 6.20 -9.14 -7.75
CA LYS A 71 6.92 -8.34 -6.75
C LYS A 71 6.52 -8.72 -5.34
N ALA A 72 5.22 -8.76 -5.04
CA ALA A 72 4.72 -9.14 -3.72
C ALA A 72 5.18 -10.56 -3.32
N LYS A 73 5.19 -11.51 -4.26
CA LYS A 73 5.71 -12.87 -4.03
C LYS A 73 7.19 -12.85 -3.67
N HIS A 74 8.03 -12.14 -4.42
CA HIS A 74 9.46 -12.06 -4.12
C HIS A 74 9.74 -11.30 -2.81
N GLN A 75 9.00 -10.24 -2.50
CA GLN A 75 9.09 -9.55 -1.21
C GLN A 75 8.73 -10.48 -0.04
N ALA A 76 7.66 -11.28 -0.16
CA ALA A 76 7.28 -12.25 0.86
C ALA A 76 8.38 -13.30 1.06
N ASN A 77 8.88 -13.88 -0.02
CA ASN A 77 9.97 -14.87 0.01
C ASN A 77 11.26 -14.31 0.60
N TRP A 78 11.59 -13.05 0.30
CA TRP A 78 12.74 -12.37 0.88
C TRP A 78 12.59 -12.19 2.39
N ARG A 79 11.43 -11.71 2.85
CA ARG A 79 11.19 -11.50 4.29
C ARG A 79 11.20 -12.80 5.10
N GLU A 80 10.66 -13.87 4.55
CA GLU A 80 10.52 -15.14 5.27
C GLU A 80 11.78 -16.01 5.19
N HIS A 81 12.43 -16.05 4.03
CA HIS A 81 13.50 -17.01 3.75
C HIS A 81 14.85 -16.37 3.39
N GLN A 82 14.91 -15.03 3.32
CA GLN A 82 16.05 -14.30 2.76
C GLN A 82 16.51 -14.87 1.42
N SER A 83 15.57 -15.29 0.57
CA SER A 83 15.86 -15.98 -0.69
C SER A 83 16.75 -15.15 -1.62
N ALA A 84 17.93 -15.68 -1.96
CA ALA A 84 18.87 -15.04 -2.89
C ALA A 84 18.24 -14.73 -4.27
N GLU A 85 17.44 -15.67 -4.79
CA GLU A 85 16.71 -15.48 -6.05
C GLU A 85 15.75 -14.30 -5.95
N SER A 86 15.01 -14.20 -4.85
CA SER A 86 14.07 -13.11 -4.64
C SER A 86 14.75 -11.76 -4.51
N LEU A 87 15.89 -11.69 -3.81
CA LEU A 87 16.66 -10.45 -3.73
C LEU A 87 17.19 -10.02 -5.10
N THR A 88 17.80 -10.94 -5.87
CA THR A 88 18.28 -10.64 -7.23
C THR A 88 17.14 -10.19 -8.14
N TRP A 89 15.97 -10.84 -8.06
CA TRP A 89 14.81 -10.42 -8.85
C TRP A 89 14.35 -9.01 -8.47
N LEU A 90 14.21 -8.70 -7.18
CA LEU A 90 13.79 -7.38 -6.71
C LEU A 90 14.77 -6.30 -7.20
N LEU A 91 16.07 -6.48 -6.93
CA LEU A 91 17.11 -5.55 -7.37
C LEU A 91 17.04 -5.26 -8.87
N ARG A 92 16.86 -6.29 -9.71
CA ARG A 92 16.87 -6.14 -11.17
C ARG A 92 15.60 -5.51 -11.76
N ASN A 93 14.48 -5.61 -11.06
CA ASN A 93 13.16 -5.31 -11.63
C ASN A 93 12.48 -4.12 -10.95
N THR A 94 12.89 -3.74 -9.74
CA THR A 94 12.21 -2.71 -8.95
C THR A 94 13.13 -1.58 -8.50
N ILE A 95 14.44 -1.66 -8.74
CA ILE A 95 15.42 -0.69 -8.28
C ILE A 95 16.06 0.01 -9.48
N ASP A 96 16.13 1.34 -9.43
CA ASP A 96 16.78 2.18 -10.44
C ASP A 96 17.59 3.30 -9.78
N ASN A 97 18.59 3.82 -10.51
CA ASN A 97 19.32 5.01 -10.10
C ASN A 97 18.37 6.20 -9.85
N GLY A 98 18.69 7.02 -8.86
CA GLY A 98 17.86 8.15 -8.43
C GLY A 98 16.90 7.82 -7.29
N MET A 99 16.61 6.55 -7.02
CA MET A 99 15.77 6.15 -5.88
C MET A 99 16.42 6.50 -4.55
N SER A 100 15.63 6.98 -3.61
CA SER A 100 16.06 7.17 -2.22
C SER A 100 16.17 5.85 -1.47
N VAL A 101 16.89 5.87 -0.35
CA VAL A 101 17.01 4.69 0.54
C VAL A 101 15.63 4.15 0.94
N ASN A 102 14.68 5.05 1.20
CA ASN A 102 13.31 4.67 1.57
C ASN A 102 12.56 4.00 0.42
N GLU A 103 12.72 4.46 -0.81
CA GLU A 103 12.11 3.84 -1.99
C GLU A 103 12.69 2.44 -2.22
N VAL A 104 14.02 2.28 -2.08
CA VAL A 104 14.67 0.96 -2.14
C VAL A 104 14.17 0.04 -1.02
N ASN A 105 14.06 0.54 0.22
CA ASN A 105 13.52 -0.23 1.35
C ASN A 105 12.09 -0.70 1.09
N GLN A 106 11.25 0.15 0.51
CA GLN A 106 9.87 -0.21 0.14
C GLN A 106 9.84 -1.24 -0.99
N ALA A 107 10.72 -1.09 -1.98
CA ALA A 107 10.83 -2.00 -3.10
C ALA A 107 11.30 -3.40 -2.67
N ILE A 108 12.21 -3.50 -1.71
CA ILE A 108 12.70 -4.78 -1.15
C ILE A 108 11.79 -5.30 -0.02
N SER A 109 10.99 -4.43 0.61
CA SER A 109 10.23 -4.69 1.83
C SER A 109 11.13 -5.02 3.03
N THR A 110 12.28 -4.35 3.12
CA THR A 110 13.25 -4.53 4.22
C THR A 110 14.04 -3.24 4.42
N GLU A 111 14.21 -2.85 5.67
CA GLU A 111 15.04 -1.70 6.02
C GLU A 111 16.52 -2.03 5.83
N ALA A 112 17.24 -1.13 5.16
CA ALA A 112 18.68 -1.22 5.04
C ALA A 112 19.39 -0.87 6.34
N GLU A 113 20.54 -1.49 6.55
CA GLU A 113 21.47 -1.10 7.61
C GLU A 113 22.59 -0.23 7.03
N PRO A 114 23.16 0.72 7.78
CA PRO A 114 24.38 1.40 7.36
C PRO A 114 25.51 0.38 7.14
N ALA A 115 26.22 0.47 6.02
CA ALA A 115 27.36 -0.40 5.74
C ALA A 115 28.56 -0.11 6.67
N GLY A 116 28.59 1.08 7.28
CA GLY A 116 29.63 1.53 8.21
C GLY A 116 30.97 1.76 7.53
N ASP A 117 32.05 1.75 8.32
CA ASP A 117 33.42 2.06 7.85
C ASP A 117 33.92 1.13 6.74
N ARG A 118 33.31 -0.06 6.62
CA ARG A 118 33.61 -1.03 5.57
C ARG A 118 32.85 -0.76 4.28
N ALA A 119 32.13 0.35 4.13
CA ALA A 119 31.47 0.68 2.87
C ALA A 119 32.48 0.87 1.73
N GLU A 120 33.66 1.43 2.01
CA GLU A 120 34.66 1.77 0.99
C GLU A 120 35.20 0.55 0.22
N GLN A 121 35.36 -0.61 0.88
CA GLN A 121 35.81 -1.84 0.22
C GLN A 121 34.83 -2.38 -0.84
N TYR A 122 33.56 -1.94 -0.81
CA TYR A 122 32.54 -2.31 -1.80
C TYR A 122 32.45 -1.32 -2.97
N LYS A 123 33.16 -0.19 -2.92
CA LYS A 123 33.24 0.78 -4.04
C LYS A 123 34.19 0.26 -5.12
N THR A 124 33.83 -0.84 -5.76
CA THR A 124 34.61 -1.44 -6.84
C THR A 124 34.13 -0.90 -8.19
N GLY A 125 34.81 0.12 -8.73
CA GLY A 125 34.46 0.72 -10.02
C GLY A 125 34.73 2.22 -10.06
N ALA A 126 34.65 2.81 -11.26
CA ALA A 126 34.77 4.25 -11.43
C ALA A 126 33.41 4.93 -11.17
N ASN A 127 33.42 6.05 -10.44
CA ASN A 127 32.33 7.03 -10.17
C ASN A 127 31.67 7.03 -8.78
N TYR A 128 32.12 6.19 -7.84
CA TYR A 128 31.76 6.36 -6.42
C TYR A 128 32.66 7.39 -5.75
N LEU A 129 32.08 8.29 -4.95
CA LEU A 129 32.81 9.27 -4.14
C LEU A 129 32.98 8.76 -2.71
N VAL A 130 34.01 9.20 -2.01
CA VAL A 130 34.22 8.88 -0.58
C VAL A 130 33.00 9.30 0.25
N THR A 131 32.38 10.43 -0.10
CA THR A 131 31.20 10.98 0.57
C THR A 131 29.89 10.27 0.26
N ASP A 132 29.88 9.28 -0.66
CA ASP A 132 28.66 8.51 -0.95
C ASP A 132 28.37 7.54 0.21
N ASP A 133 27.14 7.57 0.71
CA ASP A 133 26.66 6.77 1.84
C ASP A 133 26.34 5.35 1.39
N GLY A 134 26.92 4.35 2.06
CA GLY A 134 26.69 2.94 1.78
C GLY A 134 25.63 2.33 2.71
N TYR A 135 24.63 1.67 2.12
CA TYR A 135 23.62 0.91 2.85
C TYR A 135 23.61 -0.54 2.39
N ARG A 136 23.33 -1.46 3.31
CA ARG A 136 23.39 -2.90 3.06
C ARG A 136 22.04 -3.59 3.29
N TRP A 137 21.80 -4.61 2.47
CA TRP A 137 20.69 -5.56 2.60
C TRP A 137 21.22 -7.00 2.64
N GLY A 138 20.60 -7.82 3.48
CA GLY A 138 20.97 -9.22 3.69
C GLY A 138 21.64 -9.47 5.05
N PRO A 139 22.33 -10.60 5.22
CA PRO A 139 22.68 -11.57 4.18
C PRO A 139 21.47 -12.28 3.55
N ASP A 140 21.62 -12.73 2.30
CA ASP A 140 20.69 -13.67 1.68
C ASP A 140 20.95 -15.12 2.14
N SER A 141 20.13 -16.06 1.67
CA SER A 141 20.22 -17.49 1.98
C SER A 141 21.55 -18.13 1.57
N ASN A 142 22.34 -17.47 0.72
CA ASN A 142 23.67 -17.89 0.30
C ASN A 142 24.79 -17.15 1.07
N GLY A 143 24.43 -16.31 2.04
CA GLY A 143 25.36 -15.49 2.81
C GLY A 143 25.82 -14.21 2.11
N ARG A 144 25.25 -13.86 0.95
CA ARG A 144 25.65 -12.67 0.20
C ARG A 144 24.99 -11.42 0.79
N VAL A 145 25.77 -10.37 0.94
CA VAL A 145 25.32 -9.04 1.34
C VAL A 145 25.41 -8.11 0.14
N ILE A 146 24.34 -7.36 -0.12
CA ILE A 146 24.30 -6.36 -1.18
C ILE A 146 24.51 -4.99 -0.54
N VAL A 147 25.44 -4.21 -1.08
CA VAL A 147 25.70 -2.83 -0.66
C VAL A 147 25.40 -1.91 -1.83
N LEU A 148 24.52 -0.93 -1.61
CA LEU A 148 24.21 0.12 -2.57
C LEU A 148 24.69 1.47 -2.04
N PHE A 149 25.08 2.36 -2.93
CA PHE A 149 25.62 3.67 -2.59
C PHE A 149 24.71 4.81 -3.00
N PHE A 150 24.62 5.81 -2.14
CA PHE A 150 23.72 6.94 -2.31
C PHE A 150 24.49 8.24 -2.24
N ARG A 151 24.14 9.17 -3.12
CA ARG A 151 24.64 10.55 -3.13
C ARG A 151 23.48 11.48 -2.95
N ASN A 152 23.52 12.36 -1.96
CA ASN A 152 22.40 13.24 -1.63
C ASN A 152 21.06 12.49 -1.48
N ASN A 153 21.09 11.32 -0.81
CA ASN A 153 19.94 10.42 -0.64
C ASN A 153 19.34 9.88 -1.96
N GLN A 154 20.15 9.72 -3.01
CA GLN A 154 19.74 9.11 -4.28
C GLN A 154 20.72 8.01 -4.68
N LEU A 155 20.20 6.87 -5.13
CA LEU A 155 20.97 5.72 -5.60
C LEU A 155 21.81 6.13 -6.81
N VAL A 156 23.11 5.82 -6.77
CA VAL A 156 24.05 6.15 -7.85
C VAL A 156 24.81 4.92 -8.32
N ASN A 157 25.13 4.90 -9.62
CA ASN A 157 25.95 3.88 -10.30
C ASN A 157 25.47 2.43 -10.08
N PHE A 158 24.18 2.22 -9.79
CA PHE A 158 23.57 0.90 -9.76
C PHE A 158 23.40 0.38 -11.19
N ASP A 159 23.93 -0.81 -11.45
CA ASP A 159 23.69 -1.57 -12.68
C ASP A 159 23.01 -2.91 -12.35
N PRO A 160 21.75 -3.12 -12.74
CA PRO A 160 21.05 -4.38 -12.49
C PRO A 160 21.70 -5.58 -13.20
N HIS A 161 22.46 -5.38 -14.28
CA HIS A 161 23.12 -6.47 -15.01
C HIS A 161 24.31 -7.06 -14.26
N GLU A 162 24.93 -6.31 -13.35
CA GLU A 162 26.03 -6.77 -12.51
C GLU A 162 25.57 -7.67 -11.35
N ILE A 163 24.27 -7.66 -11.01
CA ILE A 163 23.70 -8.44 -9.91
C ILE A 163 23.57 -9.91 -10.32
N GLN A 164 24.44 -10.80 -9.84
CA GLN A 164 24.42 -12.23 -10.18
C GLN A 164 23.35 -13.04 -9.43
#